data_AF-A0A1V5LS21-F1
#
_entry.id   AF-A0A1V5LS21-F1
#
_cell.length_a   1.000
_cell.length_b   1.000
_cell.length_c   1.000
_cell.angle_alpha   90.00
_cell.angle_beta   90.00
_cell.angle_gamma   90.00
#
_symmetry.space_group_name_H-M   'P 1'
#
loop_
_entity.id
_entity.type
_entity.pdbx_description
1 polymer ?
#
loop_
_entity_poly.entity_id
_entity_poly.type
_entity_poly.pdbx_seq_one_letter_code
_entity_poly.pdbx_strand_id
1 'polypeptide(L)' 'MAEAYDTRGSINLALKNIEAAIKDFDASIECNPKYAEAYFHRALAYKSMGNQEKYQSDKSKARELDYPIESKDN' A
#
# COMPACT_ATOMS: atom_id res chain seq x y z
N MET A 1 -11.50 5.48 -9.35
CA MET A 1 -10.65 4.38 -9.85
C MET A 1 -9.55 4.02 -8.87
N ALA A 2 -8.68 4.97 -8.46
CA ALA A 2 -7.62 4.69 -7.49
C ALA A 2 -8.14 4.08 -6.17
N GLU A 3 -9.14 4.71 -5.54
CA GLU A 3 -9.78 4.21 -4.31
C GLU A 3 -10.41 2.81 -4.48
N ALA A 4 -10.99 2.52 -5.64
CA ALA A 4 -11.60 1.21 -5.91
C ALA A 4 -10.54 0.10 -6.03
N TYR A 5 -9.42 0.40 -6.69
CA TYR A 5 -8.27 -0.51 -6.74
C TYR A 5 -7.67 -0.70 -5.36
N ASP A 6 -7.51 0.36 -4.57
CA ASP A 6 -7.00 0.27 -3.20
C ASP A 6 -7.92 -0.56 -2.29
N THR A 7 -9.23 -0.33 -2.38
CA THR A 7 -10.24 -1.13 -1.66
C THR A 7 -10.13 -2.61 -2.03
N ARG A 8 -10.00 -2.93 -3.32
CA ARG A 8 -9.82 -4.33 -3.75
C ARG A 8 -8.47 -4.91 -3.27
N GLY A 9 -7.41 -4.12 -3.33
CA GLY A 9 -6.08 -4.51 -2.86
C GLY A 9 -6.05 -4.81 -1.37
N SER A 10 -6.71 -3.99 -0.55
CA SER A 10 -6.81 -4.21 0.89
C SER A 10 -7.60 -5.47 1.23
N ILE A 11 -8.67 -5.78 0.49
CA ILE A 11 -9.39 -7.05 0.60
C ILE A 11 -8.47 -8.22 0.24
N ASN A 12 -7.72 -8.13 -0.86
CA ASN A 12 -6.76 -9.17 -1.25
C ASN A 12 -5.66 -9.35 -0.19
N LEU A 13 -5.18 -8.27 0.42
CA LEU A 13 -4.20 -8.32 1.51
C LEU A 13 -4.76 -9.04 2.74
N ALA A 14 -6.01 -8.74 3.13
CA ALA A 14 -6.70 -9.42 4.23
C ALA A 14 -6.90 -10.92 3.96
N LEU A 15 -7.13 -11.29 2.69
CA LEU A 15 -7.24 -12.68 2.23
C LEU A 15 -5.87 -13.37 2.04
N LYS A 16 -4.75 -12.68 2.35
CA LYS A 16 -3.36 -13.15 2.14
C LYS A 16 -3.01 -13.40 0.66
N ASN A 17 -3.78 -12.86 -0.27
CA ASN A 17 -3.47 -12.86 -1.70
C ASN A 17 -2.47 -11.73 -2.02
N ILE A 18 -1.26 -11.82 -1.46
CA ILE A 18 -0.31 -10.69 -1.41
C ILE A 18 0.07 -10.17 -2.80
N GLU A 19 0.32 -11.06 -3.76
CA GLU A 19 0.66 -10.67 -5.13
C GLU A 19 -0.48 -9.94 -5.84
N ALA A 20 -1.73 -10.37 -5.62
CA ALA A 20 -2.91 -9.70 -6.16
C ALA A 20 -3.11 -8.33 -5.51
N ALA A 21 -2.90 -8.23 -4.20
CA ALA A 21 -2.94 -6.97 -3.47
C ALA A 21 -1.94 -5.96 -4.03
N ILE A 22 -0.69 -6.38 -4.27
CA ILE A 22 0.35 -5.51 -4.86
C ILE A 22 -0.08 -4.99 -6.23
N LYS A 23 -0.59 -5.85 -7.12
CA LYS A 23 -1.08 -5.43 -8.45
C LYS A 23 -2.22 -4.41 -8.36
N ASP A 24 -3.11 -4.58 -7.38
CA ASP A 24 -4.20 -3.64 -7.13
C ASP A 24 -3.68 -2.28 -6.63
N PHE A 25 -2.73 -2.28 -5.70
CA PHE A 25 -2.11 -1.04 -5.24
C PHE A 25 -1.29 -0.37 -6.35
N ASP A 26 -0.61 -1.14 -7.20
CA ASP A 26 0.09 -0.62 -8.39
C ASP A 26 -0.89 0.09 -9.32
N ALA A 27 -2.03 -0.54 -9.65
CA ALA A 27 -3.07 0.07 -10.46
C ALA A 27 -3.68 1.32 -9.80
N SER A 28 -3.80 1.33 -8.47
CA SER A 28 -4.24 2.50 -7.72
C SER A 28 -3.27 3.67 -7.85
N ILE A 29 -1.97 3.40 -7.73
CA ILE A 29 -0.88 4.37 -7.88
C ILE A 29 -0.77 4.87 -9.32
N GLU A 30 -0.91 4.00 -10.31
CA GLU A 30 -0.95 4.40 -11.73
C GLU A 30 -2.14 5.33 -12.02
N CYS A 31 -3.30 5.05 -11.43
CA CYS A 31 -4.48 5.91 -11.55
C CYS A 31 -4.32 7.26 -10.86
N ASN A 32 -3.71 7.27 -9.67
CA ASN A 32 -3.43 8.49 -8.92
C ASN A 32 -2.09 8.38 -8.18
N PRO A 33 -1.00 8.91 -8.76
CA PRO A 33 0.34 8.83 -8.16
C PRO A 33 0.49 9.59 -6.83
N LYS A 34 -0.49 10.44 -6.47
CA LYS A 34 -0.53 11.17 -5.20
C LYS A 34 -1.44 10.52 -4.16
N TYR A 35 -2.00 9.34 -4.45
CA TYR A 35 -2.88 8.65 -3.52
C TYR A 35 -2.06 7.91 -2.46
N ALA A 36 -1.86 8.59 -1.33
CA ALA A 36 -0.90 8.18 -0.31
C ALA A 36 -1.26 6.85 0.38
N GLU A 37 -2.56 6.56 0.52
CA GLU A 37 -3.09 5.30 1.09
C GLU A 37 -2.60 4.07 0.32
N ALA A 38 -2.61 4.11 -1.01
CA ALA A 38 -2.16 2.99 -1.83
C ALA A 38 -0.68 2.65 -1.63
N TYR A 39 0.19 3.66 -1.45
CA TYR A 39 1.58 3.42 -1.09
C TYR A 39 1.69 2.78 0.29
N PHE A 40 0.94 3.27 1.28
CA PHE A 40 0.97 2.69 2.62
C PHE A 40 0.49 1.23 2.63
N HIS A 41 -0.61 0.92 1.95
CA HIS A 41 -1.12 -0.44 1.87
C HIS A 41 -0.18 -1.37 1.08
N ARG A 42 0.45 -0.89 0.00
CA ARG A 42 1.49 -1.65 -0.71
C ARG A 42 2.71 -1.89 0.16
N ALA A 43 3.09 -0.92 1.00
CA ALA A 43 4.15 -1.12 1.99
C ALA A 43 3.78 -2.27 2.94
N LEU A 44 2.55 -2.32 3.47
CA LEU A 44 2.10 -3.41 4.34
C LEU A 44 2.17 -4.77 3.63
N ALA A 45 1.78 -4.83 2.35
CA ALA A 45 1.93 -6.04 1.54
C ALA A 45 3.40 -6.50 1.43
N TYR A 46 4.33 -5.57 1.17
CA TYR A 46 5.77 -5.89 1.14
C TYR A 46 6.32 -6.31 2.50
N LYS A 47 5.83 -5.71 3.60
CA LYS A 47 6.18 -6.12 4.98
C LYS A 47 5.76 -7.58 5.22
N SER A 48 4.57 -7.99 4.77
CA SER A 48 4.11 -9.38 4.87
C SER A 48 4.95 -10.37 4.06
N MET A 49 5.62 -9.93 3.00
CA MET A 49 6.57 -10.75 2.23
C MET A 49 8.00 -10.76 2.81
N GLY A 50 8.26 -10.01 3.89
CA GLY A 50 9.60 -9.79 4.41
C GLY A 50 10.48 -8.88 3.54
N ASN A 51 9.89 -8.19 2.55
CA ASN A 51 10.62 -7.25 1.70
C ASN A 51 10.74 -5.89 2.40
N GLN A 52 11.73 -5.80 3.28
CA GLN A 52 11.96 -4.61 4.11
C GLN A 52 12.34 -3.37 3.31
N GLU A 53 13.10 -3.53 2.22
CA GLU A 53 13.53 -2.42 1.36
C GLU A 53 12.32 -1.72 0.73
N LYS A 54 11.44 -2.49 0.08
CA LYS A 54 10.23 -1.94 -0.54
C LYS A 54 9.24 -1.41 0.49
N TYR A 55 9.11 -2.05 1.65
CA TYR A 55 8.32 -1.52 2.76
C TYR A 55 8.76 -0.10 3.15
N GLN A 56 10.06 0.12 3.36
CA GLN A 56 10.56 1.45 3.75
C GLN A 56 10.40 2.47 2.64
N SER A 57 10.65 2.08 1.39
CA SER A 57 10.47 2.96 0.22
C SER A 57 9.03 3.46 0.12
N ASP A 58 8.05 2.55 0.12
CA ASP A 58 6.64 2.93 -0.02
C ASP A 58 6.11 3.67 1.21
N LYS A 59 6.56 3.29 2.41
CA LYS A 59 6.23 4.01 3.65
C LYS A 59 6.77 5.44 3.62
N SER A 60 7.99 5.64 3.13
CA SER A 60 8.56 6.98 2.93
C SER A 60 7.72 7.76 1.93
N LYS A 61 7.30 7.13 0.83
CA LYS A 61 6.49 7.79 -0.18
C LYS A 61 5.12 8.21 0.34
N ALA A 62 4.45 7.37 1.12
CA ALA A 62 3.20 7.72 1.78
C ALA A 62 3.38 8.94 2.71
N ARG A 63 4.49 8.99 3.46
CA ARG A 63 4.83 10.13 4.33
C ARG A 63 5.03 11.43 3.55
N GLU A 64 5.74 11.38 2.42
CA GLU A 64 5.96 12.54 1.54
C GLU A 64 4.65 13.10 0.98
N LEU A 65 3.62 12.27 0.88
CA LEU A 65 2.28 12.63 0.42
C LEU A 65 1.34 12.97 1.59
N ASP A 66 1.90 13.31 2.75
CA ASP A 66 1.19 13.70 3.97
C ASP A 66 0.24 12.63 4.53
N TYR A 67 0.49 11.34 4.24
CA TYR A 67 -0.29 10.27 4.87
C TYR A 67 0.05 10.18 6.36
N PRO A 68 -0.95 10.21 7.26
CA PRO A 68 -0.72 9.98 8.67
C PRO A 68 -0.34 8.51 8.88
N ILE A 69 0.97 8.26 8.96
CA ILE A 69 1.49 6.98 9.43
C ILE A 69 1.30 6.97 10.95
N GLU A 70 0.06 6.83 11.40
CA GLU A 70 -0.20 6.54 12.80
C GLU A 70 0.55 5.26 13.15
N SER A 71 1.43 5.35 14.15
CA SER A 71 1.97 4.19 14.83
C SER A 71 0.80 3.49 15.55
N LYS A 72 -0.04 2.76 14.81
CA LYS A 72 -0.98 1.79 15.38
C LYS A 72 -0.26 0.53 15.88
N ASP A 73 1.00 0.69 16.28
CA ASP A 73 1.78 -0.27 17.04
C ASP A 73 1.64 0.18 18.51
N ASN A 74 0.48 -0.07 19.13
CA ASN A 74 0.30 -0.08 20.59
C ASN A 74 -0.45 -1.35 20.98
#